data_AF-A0A7V5NBK6-F1
#
_entry.id   AF-A0A7V5NBK6-F1
#
_cell.length_a   1.000
_cell.length_b   1.000
_cell.length_c   1.000
_cell.angle_alpha   90.00
_cell.angle_beta   90.00
_cell.angle_gamma   90.00
#
_symmetry.space_group_name_H-M   'P 1'
#
loop_
_entity.id
_entity.type
_entity.pdbx_description
1 polymer ?
#
loop_
_entity_poly.entity_id
_entity_poly.type
_entity_poly.pdbx_seq_one_letter_code
_entity_poly.pdbx_strand_id
1 'polypeptide(L)'
;YDDDYDYDNDDGYDNEIKDFQKKIEVIYANKMNNYQLYEALTAVFSFVKKLDQYINQKEPWQLIKNRNSEAKKVLKTLTFGIKNIIFWLKPFMPQKMEEAEEYLKNINKQSGKLNLFPRLK
;
A
#
# COMPACT_ATOMS: atom_id res chain seq x y z
N TYR A 1 20.37 7.81 15.49
CA TYR A 1 18.90 7.64 15.57
C TYR A 1 18.60 6.36 14.82
N ASP A 2 18.85 5.24 15.51
CA ASP A 2 18.40 3.91 15.08
C ASP A 2 17.00 3.75 15.67
N ASP A 3 15.98 3.82 14.82
CA ASP A 3 14.64 3.37 15.20
C ASP A 3 14.61 1.85 15.03
N ASP A 4 14.82 1.14 16.14
CA ASP A 4 14.52 -0.28 16.31
C ASP A 4 13.00 -0.48 16.16
N TYR A 5 12.55 -0.68 14.92
CA TYR A 5 11.22 -1.23 14.65
C TYR A 5 11.25 -2.74 14.90
N ASP A 6 10.81 -3.13 16.08
CA ASP A 6 10.54 -4.50 16.52
C ASP A 6 9.63 -5.24 15.50
N TYR A 7 10.21 -6.16 14.72
CA TYR A 7 9.61 -6.79 13.54
C TYR A 7 8.93 -8.15 13.86
N ASP A 8 8.86 -8.57 15.12
CA ASP A 8 8.35 -9.90 15.51
C ASP A 8 7.07 -9.85 16.35
N ASN A 9 6.06 -9.15 15.85
CA ASN A 9 4.68 -9.35 16.29
C ASN A 9 3.82 -9.85 15.12
N ASP A 10 2.95 -10.83 15.39
CA ASP A 10 1.90 -11.28 14.47
C ASP A 10 0.91 -10.13 14.23
N ASP A 11 1.28 -9.19 13.36
CA ASP A 11 0.52 -7.98 13.07
C ASP A 11 -0.78 -8.28 12.32
N GLY A 12 -1.08 -9.55 12.03
CA GLY A 12 -2.25 -9.97 11.27
C GLY A 12 -2.23 -9.49 9.82
N TYR A 13 -1.04 -9.34 9.22
CA TYR A 13 -0.86 -9.11 7.78
C TYR A 13 -0.59 -10.43 7.04
N ASP A 14 -0.79 -10.45 5.72
CA ASP A 14 -0.35 -11.59 4.90
C ASP A 14 1.18 -11.53 4.71
N ASN A 15 1.87 -12.61 5.08
CA ASN A 15 3.33 -12.71 5.05
C ASN A 15 3.86 -12.54 3.63
N GLU A 16 3.11 -12.99 2.62
CA GLU A 16 3.49 -12.83 1.21
C GLU A 16 3.74 -11.36 0.84
N ILE A 17 2.88 -10.46 1.31
CA ILE A 17 2.98 -9.03 1.03
C ILE A 17 4.07 -8.38 1.88
N LYS A 18 4.25 -8.83 3.13
CA LYS A 18 5.36 -8.37 3.99
C LYS A 18 6.73 -8.70 3.38
N ASP A 19 6.93 -9.94 2.97
CA ASP A 19 8.21 -10.38 2.41
C ASP A 19 8.52 -9.64 1.10
N PHE A 20 7.49 -9.41 0.28
CA PHE A 20 7.65 -8.62 -0.93
C PHE A 20 7.91 -7.14 -0.63
N GLN A 21 7.27 -6.56 0.38
CA GLN A 21 7.51 -5.19 0.85
C GLN A 21 8.96 -5.00 1.28
N LYS A 22 9.50 -5.89 2.12
CA LYS A 22 10.91 -5.86 2.56
C LYS A 22 11.87 -5.89 1.37
N LYS A 23 11.61 -6.77 0.41
CA LYS A 23 12.43 -6.88 -0.80
C LYS A 23 12.45 -5.56 -1.58
N ILE A 24 11.28 -4.94 -1.77
CA ILE A 24 11.17 -3.66 -2.47
C ILE A 24 11.82 -2.53 -1.68
N GLU A 25 11.70 -2.51 -0.36
CA GLU A 25 12.34 -1.52 0.51
C GLU A 25 13.86 -1.51 0.33
N VAL A 26 14.49 -2.69 0.37
CA VAL A 26 15.94 -2.84 0.17
C VAL A 26 16.35 -2.37 -1.23
N ILE A 27 15.59 -2.77 -2.26
CA ILE A 27 15.87 -2.35 -3.64
C ILE A 27 15.72 -0.83 -3.77
N TYR A 28 14.63 -0.27 -3.25
CA TYR A 28 14.32 1.15 -3.30
C TYR A 28 15.42 1.98 -2.62
N ALA A 29 15.80 1.62 -1.39
CA ALA A 29 16.86 2.31 -0.66
C ALA A 29 18.21 2.26 -1.40
N ASN A 30 18.57 1.08 -1.93
CA ASN A 30 19.80 0.93 -2.71
C ASN A 30 19.78 1.80 -3.98
N LYS A 31 18.66 1.79 -4.73
CA LYS A 31 18.52 2.60 -5.95
C LYS A 31 18.51 4.10 -5.66
N MET A 32 17.86 4.52 -4.58
CA MET A 32 17.85 5.92 -4.15
C MET A 32 19.26 6.40 -3.76
N ASN A 33 20.02 5.59 -3.02
CA ASN A 33 21.40 5.90 -2.62
C ASN A 33 22.36 6.02 -3.82
N ASN A 34 22.08 5.28 -4.89
CA ASN A 34 22.85 5.32 -6.13
C ASN A 34 22.34 6.36 -7.14
N TYR A 35 21.41 7.24 -6.74
CA TYR A 35 20.77 8.24 -7.61
C TYR A 35 20.03 7.63 -8.83
N GLN A 36 19.67 6.35 -8.75
CA GLN A 36 18.93 5.60 -9.78
C GLN A 36 17.42 5.75 -9.59
N LEU A 37 16.93 6.98 -9.79
CA LEU A 37 15.55 7.38 -9.50
C LEU A 37 14.50 6.61 -10.30
N TYR A 38 14.78 6.33 -11.58
CA TYR A 38 13.85 5.61 -12.46
C TYR A 38 13.67 4.16 -12.03
N GLU A 39 14.76 3.51 -11.63
CA GLU A 39 14.78 2.14 -11.14
C GLU A 39 14.13 2.03 -9.77
N ALA A 40 14.34 3.01 -8.88
CA ALA A 40 13.65 3.11 -7.60
C ALA A 40 12.14 3.20 -7.82
N LEU A 41 11.69 4.06 -8.74
CA LEU A 41 10.28 4.20 -9.10
C LEU A 41 9.71 2.90 -9.71
N THR A 42 10.49 2.23 -10.55
CA THR A 42 10.11 0.94 -11.15
C THR A 42 9.91 -0.14 -10.09
N ALA A 43 10.75 -0.15 -9.04
CA ALA A 43 10.60 -1.05 -7.90
C ALA A 43 9.28 -0.77 -7.15
N VAL A 44 8.94 0.49 -6.90
CA VAL A 44 7.65 0.86 -6.28
C VAL A 44 6.48 0.41 -7.14
N PHE A 45 6.52 0.62 -8.46
CA PHE A 45 5.46 0.15 -9.36
C PHE A 45 5.33 -1.38 -9.40
N SER A 46 6.42 -2.12 -9.21
CA SER A 46 6.35 -3.57 -9.07
C SER A 46 5.57 -3.99 -7.81
N PHE A 47 5.69 -3.22 -6.73
CA PHE A 47 4.89 -3.41 -5.51
C PHE A 47 3.41 -3.09 -5.74
N VAL A 48 3.11 -1.99 -6.44
CA VAL A 48 1.73 -1.66 -6.86
C VAL A 48 1.09 -2.81 -7.63
N LYS A 49 1.81 -3.38 -8.61
CA LYS A 49 1.33 -4.53 -9.40
C LYS A 49 1.10 -5.76 -8.52
N LYS A 50 1.97 -6.01 -7.53
CA LYS A 50 1.80 -7.13 -6.61
C LYS A 50 0.54 -6.97 -5.75
N LEU A 51 0.25 -5.77 -5.26
CA LEU A 51 -0.99 -5.49 -4.52
C LEU A 51 -2.24 -5.66 -5.40
N ASP A 52 -2.17 -5.24 -6.67
CA ASP A 52 -3.26 -5.44 -7.63
C ASP A 52 -3.53 -6.93 -7.90
N GLN A 53 -2.48 -7.75 -8.02
CA GLN A 53 -2.64 -9.20 -8.10
C GLN A 53 -3.23 -9.78 -6.81
N TYR A 54 -2.79 -9.31 -5.65
CA TYR A 54 -3.25 -9.78 -4.35
C TYR A 54 -4.74 -9.48 -4.11
N ILE A 55 -5.21 -8.28 -4.44
CA ILE A 55 -6.64 -7.94 -4.31
C ILE A 55 -7.50 -8.82 -5.24
N ASN A 56 -7.02 -9.09 -6.46
CA ASN A 56 -7.72 -9.97 -7.41
C ASN A 56 -7.73 -11.43 -6.95
N GLN A 57 -6.65 -11.93 -6.34
CA GLN A 57 -6.58 -13.32 -5.86
C GLN A 57 -7.42 -13.56 -4.60
N LYS A 58 -7.43 -12.61 -3.67
CA LYS A 58 -8.16 -12.76 -2.40
C LYS A 58 -9.63 -12.37 -2.49
N GLU A 59 -10.03 -11.69 -3.58
CA GLU A 59 -11.41 -11.24 -3.85
C GLU A 59 -12.16 -10.76 -2.60
N PRO A 60 -11.66 -9.70 -1.91
CA PRO A 60 -12.18 -9.32 -0.60
C PRO A 60 -13.68 -9.00 -0.61
N TRP A 61 -14.23 -8.56 -1.75
CA TRP A 61 -15.67 -8.34 -1.90
C TRP A 61 -16.51 -9.60 -1.72
N GLN A 62 -16.01 -10.78 -2.09
CA GLN A 62 -16.70 -12.05 -1.81
C GLN A 62 -16.55 -12.46 -0.35
N LEU A 63 -15.35 -12.29 0.22
CA LEU A 63 -15.09 -12.61 1.62
C LEU A 63 -15.98 -11.79 2.58
N ILE A 64 -16.21 -10.51 2.27
CA ILE A 64 -17.10 -9.64 3.04
C ILE A 64 -18.55 -10.13 2.97
N LYS A 65 -19.03 -10.50 1.77
CA LYS A 65 -20.39 -11.04 1.59
C LYS A 65 -20.61 -12.32 2.40
N ASN A 66 -19.58 -13.15 2.49
CA ASN A 66 -19.61 -14.40 3.24
C ASN A 66 -19.35 -14.23 4.75
N ARG A 67 -19.23 -12.98 5.25
CA ARG A 67 -18.88 -12.64 6.64
C ARG A 67 -17.62 -13.36 7.15
N ASN A 68 -16.66 -13.63 6.25
CA ASN A 68 -15.42 -14.30 6.60
C ASN A 68 -14.49 -13.30 7.33
N SER A 69 -13.98 -13.70 8.50
CA SER A 69 -13.01 -12.93 9.28
C SER A 69 -11.71 -12.62 8.52
N GLU A 70 -11.35 -13.42 7.52
CA GLU A 70 -10.20 -13.21 6.65
C GLU A 70 -10.30 -11.93 5.81
N ALA A 71 -11.52 -11.46 5.50
CA ALA A 71 -11.72 -10.21 4.79
C ALA A 71 -11.00 -9.04 5.48
N LYS A 72 -11.06 -9.01 6.83
CA LYS A 72 -10.40 -7.97 7.62
C LYS A 72 -8.89 -8.04 7.49
N LYS A 73 -8.31 -9.25 7.49
CA LYS A 73 -6.86 -9.48 7.29
C LYS A 73 -6.41 -9.01 5.91
N VAL A 74 -7.16 -9.35 4.85
CA VAL A 74 -6.87 -8.94 3.47
C VAL A 74 -6.90 -7.41 3.32
N LEU A 75 -7.95 -6.76 3.82
CA LEU A 75 -8.08 -5.30 3.77
C LEU A 75 -7.00 -4.56 4.58
N LYS A 76 -6.65 -5.10 5.77
CA LYS A 76 -5.56 -4.56 6.60
C LYS A 76 -4.24 -4.61 5.83
N THR A 77 -3.96 -5.74 5.17
CA THR A 77 -2.77 -5.96 4.35
C THR A 77 -2.72 -5.01 3.14
N LEU A 78 -3.83 -4.82 2.45
CA LEU A 78 -3.91 -3.86 1.34
C LEU A 78 -3.63 -2.43 1.80
N THR A 79 -4.22 -2.02 2.92
CA THR A 79 -4.02 -0.67 3.48
C THR A 79 -2.56 -0.47 3.90
N PHE A 80 -1.93 -1.50 4.49
CA PHE A 80 -0.50 -1.50 4.80
C PHE A 80 0.33 -1.29 3.52
N GLY A 81 0.05 -2.04 2.46
CA GLY A 81 0.72 -1.89 1.18
C GLY A 81 0.59 -0.48 0.58
N ILE A 82 -0.61 0.10 0.59
CA ILE A 82 -0.84 1.45 0.05
C ILE A 82 -0.05 2.50 0.84
N LYS A 83 0.01 2.39 2.18
CA LYS A 83 0.81 3.30 3.01
C LYS A 83 2.29 3.28 2.63
N ASN A 84 2.85 2.10 2.37
CA ASN A 84 4.25 1.97 1.92
C ASN A 84 4.48 2.63 0.55
N ILE A 85 3.54 2.46 -0.39
CA ILE A 85 3.61 3.11 -1.71
C ILE A 85 3.64 4.62 -1.55
N ILE A 86 2.73 5.18 -0.74
CA ILE A 86 2.65 6.61 -0.50
C ILE A 86 3.97 7.14 0.09
N PHE A 87 4.53 6.43 1.06
CA PHE A 87 5.81 6.79 1.68
C PHE A 87 6.95 6.82 0.65
N TRP A 88 7.08 5.78 -0.19
CA TRP A 88 8.14 5.72 -1.21
C TRP A 88 7.93 6.69 -2.37
N LEU A 89 6.69 7.06 -2.71
CA LEU A 89 6.41 8.03 -3.77
C LEU A 89 6.49 9.48 -3.30
N LYS A 90 6.49 9.75 -1.99
CA LYS A 90 6.58 11.10 -1.42
C LYS A 90 7.76 11.93 -1.92
N PRO A 91 8.99 11.41 -2.05
CA PRO A 91 10.11 12.19 -2.62
C PRO A 91 9.97 12.50 -4.12
N PHE A 92 9.08 11.83 -4.85
CA PHE A 92 8.84 12.06 -6.29
C PHE A 92 7.64 12.98 -6.53
N MET A 93 6.56 12.79 -5.77
CA MET A 93 5.28 13.48 -5.99
C MET A 93 4.63 13.87 -4.64
N PRO A 94 5.23 14.81 -3.88
CA PRO A 94 4.82 15.10 -2.50
C PRO A 94 3.35 15.54 -2.40
N GLN A 95 2.91 16.47 -3.25
CA GLN A 95 1.53 16.97 -3.24
C GLN A 95 0.50 15.87 -3.51
N LYS A 96 0.79 14.97 -4.46
CA LYS A 96 -0.12 13.86 -4.78
C LYS A 96 -0.14 12.81 -3.68
N MET A 97 0.97 12.60 -2.99
CA MET A 97 1.02 11.66 -1.88
C MET A 97 0.32 12.22 -0.63
N GLU A 98 0.36 13.54 -0.40
CA GLU A 98 -0.45 14.18 0.65
C GLU A 98 -1.94 14.01 0.40
N GLU A 99 -2.41 14.27 -0.83
CA GLU A 99 -3.80 13.99 -1.23
C GLU A 99 -4.16 12.52 -0.94
N ALA A 100 -3.30 11.57 -1.30
CA ALA A 100 -3.52 10.14 -1.06
C ALA A 100 -3.54 9.76 0.45
N GLU A 101 -2.65 10.34 1.26
CA GLU A 101 -2.66 10.18 2.73
C GLU A 101 -3.97 10.69 3.34
N GLU A 102 -4.45 11.85 2.88
CA GLU A 102 -5.71 12.43 3.34
C GLU A 102 -6.90 11.54 2.96
N TYR A 103 -6.94 11.00 1.74
CA TYR A 103 -7.97 10.03 1.36
C TYR A 103 -7.97 8.83 2.30
N LEU A 104 -6.81 8.21 2.56
CA LEU A 104 -6.70 7.08 3.48
C LEU A 104 -7.18 7.42 4.90
N LYS A 105 -6.81 8.59 5.44
CA LYS A 105 -7.27 9.05 6.77
C LYS A 105 -8.79 9.24 6.80
N ASN A 106 -9.37 9.70 5.70
CA ASN A 106 -10.78 10.02 5.58
C ASN A 106 -11.67 8.84 5.15
N ILE A 107 -11.14 7.66 4.82
CA ILE A 107 -11.94 6.45 4.49
C ILE A 107 -12.99 6.15 5.58
N ASN A 108 -12.63 6.32 6.86
CA ASN A 108 -13.56 6.10 7.97
C ASN A 108 -14.60 7.23 8.14
N LYS A 109 -14.37 8.42 7.55
CA LYS A 109 -15.26 9.60 7.63
C LYS A 109 -16.14 9.77 6.38
N GLN A 110 -15.76 9.21 5.23
CA GLN A 110 -16.39 9.46 3.92
C GLN A 110 -17.20 8.29 3.34
N SER A 111 -17.69 7.36 4.16
CA SER A 111 -18.60 6.29 3.71
C SER A 111 -19.89 6.80 3.02
N GLY A 112 -20.17 8.12 3.03
CA GLY A 112 -21.36 8.72 2.42
C GLY A 112 -21.16 9.45 1.09
N LYS A 113 -19.94 9.75 0.60
CA LYS A 113 -19.80 10.58 -0.62
C LYS A 113 -18.39 10.57 -1.24
N LEU A 114 -18.00 9.48 -1.88
CA LEU A 114 -16.78 9.41 -2.68
C LEU A 114 -17.12 9.54 -4.18
N ASN A 115 -17.16 10.78 -4.68
CA ASN A 115 -17.15 11.08 -6.12
C ASN A 115 -15.70 10.96 -6.64
N LEU A 116 -15.14 9.76 -6.59
CA LEU A 116 -13.76 9.51 -7.03
C LEU A 116 -13.58 9.56 -8.55
N PHE A 117 -14.68 9.60 -9.32
CA PHE A 117 -14.65 9.79 -10.78
C PHE A 117 -15.86 10.62 -11.24
N PRO A 118 -15.78 11.96 -11.26
CA PRO A 118 -16.80 12.77 -11.93
C PRO A 118 -16.79 12.44 -13.43
N ARG A 119 -17.94 12.05 -13.99
CA ARG A 119 -18.07 11.85 -15.44
C ARG A 119 -18.02 13.21 -16.12
N LEU A 120 -17.08 13.38 -17.06
CA LEU A 120 -17.09 14.51 -17.98
C LEU A 120 -18.36 14.39 -18.85
N LYS A 121 -19.18 15.45 -18.86
CA LYS A 121 -20.30 15.61 -19.80
C LYS A 121 -19.81 16.33 -21.05
#